data_AF-A0A2K6LTI5-F1
#
_entry.id   AF-A0A2K6LTI5-F1
#
_cell.length_a   1.000
_cell.length_b   1.000
_cell.length_c   1.000
_cell.angle_alpha   90.00
_cell.angle_beta   90.00
_cell.angle_gamma   90.00
#
_symmetry.space_group_name_H-M   'P 1'
#
loop_
_entity.id
_entity.type
_entity.pdbx_description
1 polymer ?
#
loop_
_entity_poly.entity_id
_entity_poly.type
_entity_poly.pdbx_seq_one_letter_code
_entity_poly.pdbx_strand_id
1 'polypeptide(L)'
;MSLLRLLRVFLVARTGSHPVGSLLRQSPQPRHTFHAGPRLSASASSKELLMKLRRNTGYSFVNCKKALETCGGDLKQAEIWLHKQAQKEGWSKAAKLQGRKTKEGLIGLLQEGNTTVLVEVNCETDFVSRNLKFQQLVQQVALGTMMHCQSLKDQLSTYSKENWEKT
;
A
#
# COMPACT_ATOMS: atom_id res chain seq x y z
N MET A 1 12.18 -4.62 -22.39
CA MET A 1 12.17 -3.16 -22.15
C MET A 1 10.79 -2.56 -22.44
N SER A 2 9.79 -2.79 -21.59
CA SER A 2 8.53 -2.02 -21.63
C SER A 2 7.70 -2.32 -20.37
N LEU A 3 7.96 -1.61 -19.28
CA LEU A 3 7.21 -1.75 -18.00
C LEU A 3 6.78 -0.38 -17.43
N LEU A 4 6.60 0.63 -18.30
CA LEU A 4 6.11 1.96 -17.92
C LEU A 4 4.86 2.32 -18.75
N ARG A 5 3.81 1.53 -18.58
CA ARG A 5 2.41 1.93 -18.81
C ARG A 5 1.71 1.50 -17.53
N LEU A 6 1.11 2.34 -16.69
CA LEU A 6 0.45 3.61 -16.94
C LEU A 6 0.20 4.24 -15.55
N LEU A 7 1.12 5.04 -15.03
CA LEU A 7 0.77 5.95 -13.93
C LEU A 7 0.10 7.16 -14.60
N ARG A 8 -1.23 7.17 -14.64
CA ARG A 8 -1.99 8.30 -15.21
C ARG A 8 -2.02 9.43 -14.17
N VAL A 9 -1.01 10.29 -14.23
CA VAL A 9 -1.00 11.58 -13.52
C VAL A 9 -1.87 12.54 -14.35
N PHE A 10 -3.08 12.82 -13.87
CA PHE A 10 -3.99 13.77 -14.52
C PHE A 10 -4.08 15.03 -13.68
N LEU A 11 -3.64 16.19 -14.19
CA LEU A 11 -3.94 17.48 -13.57
C LEU A 11 -5.32 17.96 -14.05
N VAL A 12 -6.36 17.90 -13.21
CA VAL A 12 -7.71 18.38 -13.58
C VAL A 12 -8.42 19.05 -12.39
N ALA A 13 -9.10 20.19 -12.66
CA ALA A 13 -9.87 21.04 -11.75
C ALA A 13 -11.40 20.70 -11.74
N ARG A 14 -12.10 21.15 -10.67
CA ARG A 14 -13.54 20.95 -10.29
C ARG A 14 -14.57 21.28 -11.40
N THR A 15 -15.87 20.90 -11.40
CA THR A 15 -16.94 20.88 -10.37
C THR A 15 -18.13 19.96 -10.77
N GLY A 16 -19.04 19.61 -9.84
CA GLY A 16 -20.41 19.14 -10.16
C GLY A 16 -21.04 18.16 -9.14
N SER A 17 -22.34 18.29 -8.85
CA SER A 17 -23.03 17.83 -7.62
C SER A 17 -24.31 16.97 -7.86
N HIS A 18 -24.64 16.13 -6.85
CA HIS A 18 -25.93 15.43 -6.51
C HIS A 18 -26.37 14.21 -7.36
N PRO A 19 -27.27 13.30 -6.87
CA PRO A 19 -27.88 13.11 -5.53
C PRO A 19 -27.66 11.69 -4.93
N VAL A 20 -28.06 11.46 -3.67
CA VAL A 20 -28.03 10.14 -2.98
C VAL A 20 -29.42 9.81 -2.42
N GLY A 21 -29.86 8.57 -2.62
CA GLY A 21 -30.97 7.96 -1.88
C GLY A 21 -30.91 6.43 -1.88
N SER A 22 -31.07 5.80 -0.71
CA SER A 22 -32.02 4.69 -0.45
C SER A 22 -31.94 4.20 1.00
N LEU A 23 -33.07 3.73 1.51
CA LEU A 23 -33.33 3.27 2.88
C LEU A 23 -33.00 1.78 3.12
N LEU A 24 -32.61 1.49 4.37
CA LEU A 24 -32.92 0.32 5.23
C LEU A 24 -33.02 -1.10 4.64
N ARG A 25 -32.31 -2.08 5.24
CA ARG A 25 -32.84 -2.95 6.34
C ARG A 25 -32.06 -4.29 6.51
N GLN A 26 -31.57 -4.49 7.75
CA GLN A 26 -31.41 -5.70 8.60
C GLN A 26 -30.59 -6.96 8.20
N SER A 27 -29.87 -7.44 9.23
CA SER A 27 -29.12 -8.68 9.51
C SER A 27 -30.04 -9.85 9.99
N PRO A 28 -29.60 -11.04 10.53
CA PRO A 28 -28.27 -11.70 10.68
C PRO A 28 -28.19 -13.25 10.35
N GLN A 29 -26.95 -13.75 10.24
CA GLN A 29 -26.29 -15.09 10.49
C GLN A 29 -27.11 -16.34 10.92
N PRO A 30 -26.69 -17.62 10.65
CA PRO A 30 -25.65 -18.29 11.48
C PRO A 30 -24.78 -19.46 10.90
N ARG A 31 -23.54 -19.52 11.42
CA ARG A 31 -22.75 -20.65 12.02
C ARG A 31 -22.65 -22.03 11.33
N HIS A 32 -21.41 -22.38 10.95
CA HIS A 32 -20.93 -23.78 10.88
C HIS A 32 -19.82 -24.02 11.91
N THR A 33 -19.98 -25.09 12.69
CA THR A 33 -19.05 -25.61 13.70
C THR A 33 -17.96 -26.45 13.05
N PHE A 34 -16.69 -26.14 13.34
CA PHE A 34 -15.55 -26.95 12.92
C PHE A 34 -15.06 -27.83 14.08
N HIS A 35 -14.85 -29.11 13.79
CA HIS A 35 -14.31 -30.11 14.69
C HIS A 35 -12.81 -29.89 14.94
N ALA A 36 -12.40 -29.97 16.22
CA ALA A 36 -11.02 -29.82 16.65
C ALA A 36 -10.25 -31.15 16.51
N GLY A 37 -9.23 -31.16 15.64
CA GLY A 37 -8.23 -32.21 15.56
C GLY A 37 -7.18 -32.13 16.69
N PRO A 38 -6.27 -33.11 16.79
CA PRO A 38 -5.35 -33.27 17.92
C PRO A 38 -4.37 -32.10 18.02
N ARG A 39 -4.26 -31.56 19.24
CA ARG A 39 -3.45 -30.39 19.58
C ARG A 39 -1.99 -30.80 19.72
N LEU A 40 -1.16 -30.47 18.73
CA LEU A 40 0.30 -30.53 18.85
C LEU A 40 0.75 -29.77 20.10
N SER A 41 1.60 -30.40 20.90
CA SER A 41 2.12 -29.88 22.17
C SER A 41 3.05 -28.68 21.92
N ALA A 42 2.48 -27.49 21.77
CA ALA A 42 3.23 -26.25 21.81
C ALA A 42 3.58 -25.93 23.28
N SER A 43 4.87 -25.80 23.58
CA SER A 43 5.34 -25.20 24.83
C SER A 43 4.71 -23.81 24.98
N ALA A 44 4.26 -23.46 26.18
CA ALA A 44 3.53 -22.22 26.45
C ALA A 44 4.27 -20.96 25.92
N SER A 45 5.61 -20.99 25.97
CA SER A 45 6.50 -19.93 25.48
C SER A 45 6.42 -19.71 23.96
N SER A 46 6.33 -20.76 23.14
CA SER A 46 6.32 -20.62 21.67
C SER A 46 5.05 -19.92 21.16
N LYS A 47 3.89 -20.25 21.74
CA LYS A 47 2.61 -19.62 21.38
C LYS A 47 2.58 -18.14 21.78
N GLU A 48 3.13 -17.81 22.94
CA GLU A 48 3.18 -16.43 23.43
C GLU A 48 4.08 -15.56 22.56
N LEU A 49 5.28 -16.03 22.20
CA LEU A 49 6.19 -15.35 21.28
C LEU A 49 5.54 -15.11 19.91
N LEU A 50 4.86 -16.12 19.36
CA LEU A 50 4.14 -16.00 18.09
C LEU A 50 3.04 -14.93 18.15
N MET A 51 2.26 -14.92 19.23
CA MET A 51 1.20 -13.93 19.44
C MET A 51 1.76 -12.53 19.60
N LYS A 52 2.86 -12.38 20.35
CA LYS A 52 3.55 -11.10 20.55
C LYS A 52 4.07 -10.55 19.23
N LEU A 53 4.79 -11.36 18.46
CA LEU A 53 5.32 -10.97 17.15
C LEU A 53 4.20 -10.56 16.17
N ARG A 54 3.11 -11.31 16.12
CA ARG A 54 1.96 -10.96 15.27
C ARG A 54 1.29 -9.66 15.70
N ARG A 55 1.10 -9.43 16.99
CA ARG A 55 0.47 -8.19 17.49
C ARG A 55 1.33 -6.96 17.16
N ASN A 56 2.64 -7.09 17.29
CA ASN A 56 3.58 -6.00 16.98
C ASN A 56 3.62 -5.68 15.49
N THR A 57 3.64 -6.71 14.63
CA THR A 57 3.97 -6.54 13.20
C THR A 57 2.76 -6.58 12.27
N GLY A 58 1.69 -7.27 12.66
CA GLY A 58 0.50 -7.47 11.83
C GLY A 58 0.65 -8.49 10.69
N TYR A 59 1.81 -9.16 10.53
CA TYR A 59 1.97 -10.20 9.50
C TYR A 59 1.13 -11.45 9.77
N SER A 60 0.97 -12.30 8.75
CA SER A 60 0.22 -13.56 8.86
C SER A 60 0.85 -14.48 9.92
N PHE A 61 0.04 -15.30 10.60
CA PHE A 61 0.54 -16.26 11.57
C PHE A 61 1.58 -17.21 10.99
N VAL A 62 1.40 -17.62 9.72
CA VAL A 62 2.33 -18.51 9.01
C VAL A 62 3.69 -17.84 8.86
N ASN A 63 3.72 -16.57 8.44
CA ASN A 63 4.98 -15.84 8.27
C ASN A 63 5.65 -15.59 9.62
N CYS A 64 4.89 -15.22 10.67
CA CYS A 64 5.44 -15.03 12.02
C CYS A 64 6.02 -16.33 12.59
N LYS A 65 5.34 -17.47 12.37
CA LYS A 65 5.84 -18.79 12.80
C LYS A 65 7.15 -19.13 12.11
N LYS A 66 7.20 -18.99 10.78
CA LYS A 66 8.40 -19.23 9.97
C LYS A 66 9.57 -18.32 10.37
N ALA A 67 9.27 -17.05 10.68
CA ALA A 67 10.28 -16.10 11.15
C ALA A 67 10.90 -16.54 12.48
N LEU A 68 10.06 -16.92 13.46
CA LEU A 68 10.53 -17.40 14.75
C LEU A 68 11.34 -18.70 14.63
N GLU A 69 10.91 -19.64 13.79
CA GLU A 69 11.66 -20.88 13.52
C GLU A 69 13.02 -20.60 12.88
N THR A 70 13.08 -19.66 11.93
CA THR A 70 14.33 -19.29 11.23
C THR A 70 15.29 -18.52 12.13
N CYS A 71 14.76 -17.72 13.06
CA CYS A 71 15.54 -16.86 13.96
C CYS A 71 15.74 -17.47 15.36
N GLY A 72 15.46 -18.76 15.56
CA GLY A 72 15.65 -19.44 16.84
C GLY A 72 14.83 -18.86 18.00
N GLY A 73 13.69 -18.22 17.72
CA GLY A 73 12.83 -17.60 18.71
C GLY A 73 13.20 -16.16 19.11
N ASP A 74 14.23 -15.56 18.52
CA ASP A 74 14.55 -14.14 18.76
C ASP A 74 13.53 -13.22 18.07
N LEU A 75 12.78 -12.45 18.86
CA LEU A 75 11.75 -11.53 18.37
C LEU A 75 12.31 -10.41 17.48
N LYS A 76 13.44 -9.80 17.86
CA LYS A 76 14.00 -8.66 17.10
C LYS A 76 14.52 -9.13 15.74
N GLN A 77 15.22 -10.26 15.73
CA GLN A 77 15.69 -10.85 14.47
C GLN A 77 14.52 -11.33 13.61
N ALA A 78 13.47 -11.90 14.21
CA ALA A 78 12.27 -12.30 13.50
C ALA A 78 11.52 -11.11 12.88
N GLU A 79 11.43 -9.96 13.56
CA GLU A 79 10.86 -8.72 12.99
C GLU A 79 11.65 -8.26 11.77
N ILE A 80 12.99 -8.16 11.88
CA ILE A 80 13.86 -7.78 10.76
C ILE A 80 13.72 -8.76 9.58
N TRP A 81 13.69 -10.06 9.89
CA TRP A 81 13.51 -11.10 8.88
C TRP A 81 12.15 -10.95 8.17
N LEU A 82 11.07 -10.71 8.91
CA LEU A 82 9.73 -10.48 8.36
C LEU A 82 9.71 -9.28 7.41
N HIS A 83 10.33 -8.16 7.78
CA HIS A 83 10.39 -6.99 6.92
C HIS A 83 11.12 -7.28 5.59
N LYS A 84 12.26 -7.96 5.65
CA LYS A 84 13.02 -8.36 4.45
C LYS A 84 12.22 -9.31 3.56
N GLN A 85 11.55 -10.29 4.15
CA GLN A 85 10.72 -11.24 3.39
C GLN A 85 9.47 -10.58 2.82
N ALA A 86 8.83 -9.65 3.53
CA ALA A 86 7.64 -8.95 3.06
C ALA A 86 7.90 -8.20 1.76
N GLN A 87 9.09 -7.59 1.61
CA GLN A 87 9.49 -6.98 0.36
C GLN A 87 9.55 -8.02 -0.76
N LYS A 88 10.36 -9.08 -0.60
CA LYS A 88 10.51 -10.15 -1.61
C LYS A 88 9.17 -10.80 -2.01
N GLU A 89 8.34 -11.16 -1.03
CA GLU A 89 7.02 -11.74 -1.26
C GLU A 89 6.06 -10.74 -1.92
N GLY A 90 6.19 -9.46 -1.61
CA GLY A 90 5.38 -8.38 -2.18
C GLY A 90 5.50 -8.34 -3.71
N TRP A 91 6.72 -8.38 -4.24
CA TRP A 91 6.97 -8.42 -5.69
C TRP A 91 6.35 -9.66 -6.34
N SER A 92 6.51 -10.83 -5.74
CA SER A 92 5.92 -12.08 -6.26
C SER A 92 4.39 -12.06 -6.24
N LYS A 93 3.78 -11.53 -5.17
CA LYS A 93 2.32 -11.39 -5.06
C LYS A 93 1.79 -10.38 -6.06
N ALA A 94 2.45 -9.24 -6.22
CA ALA A 94 2.07 -8.23 -7.21
C ALA A 94 2.04 -8.80 -8.63
N ALA A 95 3.07 -9.57 -9.01
CA ALA A 95 3.12 -10.24 -10.31
C ALA A 95 1.97 -11.24 -10.52
N LYS A 96 1.58 -11.99 -9.48
CA LYS A 96 0.44 -12.94 -9.54
C LYS A 96 -0.93 -12.26 -9.60
N LEU A 97 -1.05 -11.07 -9.03
CA LEU A 97 -2.28 -10.28 -9.02
C LEU A 97 -2.40 -9.39 -10.26
N GLN A 98 -1.31 -9.22 -11.02
CA GLN A 98 -1.29 -8.46 -12.27
C GLN A 98 -2.36 -8.96 -13.25
N GLY A 99 -3.06 -8.03 -13.89
CA GLY A 99 -4.12 -8.33 -14.87
C GLY A 99 -5.52 -8.49 -14.28
N ARG A 100 -5.66 -8.52 -12.95
CA ARG A 100 -6.98 -8.41 -12.31
C ARG A 100 -7.57 -7.01 -12.52
N LYS A 101 -8.90 -6.92 -12.58
CA LYS A 101 -9.61 -5.65 -12.74
C LYS A 101 -9.57 -4.85 -11.44
N THR A 102 -9.05 -3.64 -11.49
CA THR A 102 -8.99 -2.69 -10.36
C THR A 102 -9.74 -1.42 -10.72
N LYS A 103 -11.06 -1.41 -10.48
CA LYS A 103 -11.94 -0.26 -10.81
C LYS A 103 -12.19 0.68 -9.62
N GLU A 104 -11.90 0.22 -8.41
CA GLU A 104 -11.98 1.02 -7.19
C GLU A 104 -10.64 1.71 -6.93
N GLY A 105 -10.58 2.63 -5.96
CA GLY A 105 -9.33 3.32 -5.63
C GLY A 105 -9.54 4.61 -4.88
N LEU A 106 -8.49 5.43 -4.85
CA LEU A 106 -8.54 6.81 -4.37
C LEU A 106 -7.81 7.73 -5.33
N ILE A 107 -8.29 8.97 -5.37
CA ILE A 107 -7.58 10.11 -5.94
C ILE A 107 -6.89 10.86 -4.79
N GLY A 108 -5.56 10.95 -4.83
CA GLY A 108 -4.76 11.76 -3.92
C GLY A 108 -4.46 13.12 -4.56
N LEU A 109 -4.68 14.21 -3.81
CA LEU A 109 -4.29 15.56 -4.18
C LEU A 109 -3.30 16.08 -3.15
N LEU A 110 -2.15 16.57 -3.61
CA LEU A 110 -1.15 17.21 -2.77
C LEU A 110 -0.73 18.53 -3.40
N GLN A 111 -0.76 19.60 -2.62
CA GLN A 111 -0.33 20.93 -3.04
C GLN A 111 0.78 21.42 -2.12
N GLU A 112 1.88 21.88 -2.73
CA GLU A 112 3.00 22.53 -2.04
C GLU A 112 3.36 23.81 -2.81
N GLY A 113 3.12 24.96 -2.18
CA GLY A 113 3.23 26.27 -2.81
C GLY A 113 2.40 26.35 -4.10
N ASN A 114 3.08 26.65 -5.22
CA ASN A 114 2.48 26.77 -6.55
C ASN A 114 2.53 25.47 -7.36
N THR A 115 2.82 24.34 -6.71
CA THR A 115 2.84 23.02 -7.35
C THR A 115 1.72 22.16 -6.79
N THR A 116 0.92 21.56 -7.65
CA THR A 116 -0.12 20.61 -7.26
C THR A 116 0.07 19.33 -8.05
N VAL A 117 0.03 18.20 -7.36
CA VAL A 117 0.04 16.86 -7.96
C VAL A 117 -1.28 16.16 -7.65
N LEU A 118 -1.78 15.43 -8.66
CA LEU A 118 -2.94 14.57 -8.53
C LEU A 118 -2.52 13.16 -8.95
N VAL A 119 -2.81 12.18 -8.10
CA VAL A 119 -2.46 10.78 -8.32
C VAL A 119 -3.71 9.92 -8.21
N GLU A 120 -3.93 9.03 -9.17
CA GLU A 120 -4.93 7.98 -9.08
C GLU A 120 -4.24 6.67 -8.69
N VAL A 121 -4.70 6.04 -7.61
CA VAL A 121 -4.23 4.73 -7.18
C VAL A 121 -5.42 3.79 -7.05
N ASN A 122 -5.46 2.77 -7.91
CA ASN A 122 -6.57 1.83 -7.97
C ASN A 122 -6.35 0.57 -7.11
N CYS A 123 -7.45 -0.07 -6.73
CA CYS A 123 -7.52 -1.36 -6.05
C CYS A 123 -8.72 -2.18 -6.53
N GLU A 124 -8.81 -3.45 -6.09
CA GLU A 124 -9.88 -4.37 -6.51
C GLU A 124 -11.24 -4.02 -5.89
N THR A 125 -11.26 -3.58 -4.61
CA THR A 125 -12.50 -3.34 -3.85
C THR A 125 -12.42 -2.05 -3.01
N ASP A 126 -13.57 -1.49 -2.67
CA ASP A 126 -13.71 -0.27 -1.86
C ASP A 126 -13.34 -0.49 -0.38
N PHE A 127 -13.43 -1.73 0.12
CA PHE A 127 -12.92 -2.09 1.44
C PHE A 127 -11.41 -1.85 1.56
N VAL A 128 -10.67 -2.08 0.47
CA VAL A 128 -9.22 -1.82 0.44
C VAL A 128 -8.95 -0.32 0.40
N SER A 129 -9.68 0.45 -0.42
CA SER A 129 -9.47 1.89 -0.56
C SER A 129 -9.69 2.65 0.76
N ARG A 130 -10.61 2.17 1.61
CA ARG A 130 -10.89 2.75 2.93
C ARG A 130 -9.88 2.37 4.02
N ASN A 131 -8.95 1.46 3.75
CA ASN A 131 -7.96 1.04 4.73
C ASN A 131 -6.84 2.11 4.90
N LEU A 132 -6.45 2.39 6.15
CA LEU A 132 -5.39 3.35 6.45
C LEU A 132 -4.06 3.02 5.74
N LYS A 133 -3.70 1.75 5.60
CA LYS A 133 -2.48 1.33 4.86
C LYS A 133 -2.53 1.70 3.38
N PHE A 134 -3.71 1.62 2.77
CA PHE A 134 -3.89 2.03 1.38
C PHE A 134 -3.82 3.55 1.26
N GLN A 135 -4.48 4.29 2.16
CA GLN A 135 -4.39 5.75 2.20
C GLN A 135 -2.94 6.25 2.40
N GLN A 136 -2.18 5.58 3.27
CA GLN A 136 -0.74 5.84 3.44
C GLN A 136 0.03 5.60 2.15
N LEU A 137 -0.25 4.52 1.41
CA LEU A 137 0.35 4.28 0.09
C LEU A 137 0.07 5.43 -0.88
N VAL A 138 -1.19 5.88 -0.99
CA VAL A 138 -1.56 7.01 -1.86
C VAL A 138 -0.80 8.28 -1.48
N GLN A 139 -0.68 8.57 -0.18
CA GLN A 139 0.10 9.69 0.32
C GLN A 139 1.58 9.59 -0.08
N GLN A 140 2.21 8.42 0.07
CA GLN A 140 3.61 8.22 -0.31
C GLN A 140 3.83 8.39 -1.81
N VAL A 141 2.88 7.91 -2.63
CA VAL A 141 2.91 8.11 -4.10
C VAL A 141 2.80 9.60 -4.44
N ALA A 142 1.89 10.33 -3.79
CA ALA A 142 1.74 11.77 -4.00
C ALA A 142 3.01 12.55 -3.62
N LEU A 143 3.60 12.26 -2.44
CA LEU A 143 4.86 12.88 -1.99
C LEU A 143 6.02 12.60 -2.95
N GLY A 144 6.20 11.34 -3.35
CA GLY A 144 7.24 10.97 -4.32
C GLY A 144 7.06 11.67 -5.67
N THR A 145 5.80 11.85 -6.11
CA THR A 145 5.47 12.59 -7.33
C THR A 145 5.79 14.08 -7.18
N MET A 146 5.44 14.69 -6.04
CA MET A 146 5.75 16.09 -5.75
C MET A 146 7.26 16.35 -5.79
N MET A 147 8.04 15.52 -5.11
CA MET A 147 9.51 15.60 -5.09
C MET A 147 10.09 15.51 -6.50
N HIS A 148 9.57 14.60 -7.33
CA HIS A 148 10.00 14.49 -8.72
C HIS A 148 9.68 15.75 -9.53
N CYS A 149 8.47 16.30 -9.39
CA CYS A 149 8.07 17.52 -10.07
C CYS A 149 8.90 18.74 -9.65
N GLN A 150 9.25 18.87 -8.36
CA GLN A 150 10.10 19.94 -7.86
C GLN A 150 11.52 19.83 -8.42
N SER A 151 12.10 18.63 -8.44
CA SER A 151 13.43 18.39 -9.01
C SER A 151 13.52 18.79 -10.49
N LEU A 152 12.46 18.59 -11.28
CA LEU A 152 12.41 19.04 -12.67
C LEU A 152 12.36 20.56 -12.82
N LYS A 153 11.69 21.27 -11.91
CA LYS A 153 11.67 22.75 -11.92
C LYS A 153 13.05 23.32 -11.68
N ASP A 154 13.81 22.73 -10.76
CA ASP A 154 15.18 23.15 -10.46
C ASP A 154 16.11 22.98 -11.68
N GLN A 155 15.95 21.87 -12.41
CA GLN A 155 16.70 21.61 -13.66
C GLN A 155 16.31 22.59 -14.78
N LEU A 156 15.02 22.90 -14.94
CA LEU A 156 14.56 23.87 -15.95
C LEU A 156 15.00 25.30 -15.64
N SER A 157 15.02 25.69 -14.36
CA SER A 157 15.54 26.99 -13.92
C SER A 157 17.03 27.16 -14.26
N THR A 158 17.79 26.06 -14.26
CA THR A 158 19.23 26.05 -14.54
C THR A 158 19.56 26.17 -16.04
N TYR A 159 18.64 25.80 -16.93
CA TYR A 159 18.81 25.99 -18.37
C TYR A 159 18.50 27.44 -18.78
N SER A 160 19.50 28.32 -18.71
CA SER A 160 19.47 29.62 -19.40
C SER A 160 20.07 29.49 -20.79
N LYS A 161 19.29 29.83 -21.80
CA LYS A 161 19.77 30.02 -23.18
C LYS A 161 20.69 31.24 -23.17
N GLU A 162 21.99 31.05 -23.38
CA GLU A 162 22.91 32.17 -23.66
C GLU A 162 22.38 32.92 -24.89
N ASN A 163 21.95 34.16 -24.67
CA ASN A 163 21.57 35.07 -25.75
C ASN A 163 22.83 35.42 -26.54
N TRP A 164 23.05 34.76 -27.67
CA TRP A 164 23.95 35.29 -28.69
C TRP A 164 23.21 36.37 -29.47
N GLU A 165 23.13 37.58 -28.91
CA GLU A 165 22.85 38.76 -29.72
C GLU A 165 24.05 38.96 -30.65
N LYS A 166 23.84 38.69 -31.94
CA LYS A 166 24.83 38.95 -32.97
C LYS A 166 25.05 40.46 -33.04
N THR A 167 26.33 40.78 -32.99
CA THR A 167 27.03 42.03 -33.28
C THR A 167 26.43 42.83 -34.42
#